data_AF-A0A6G7CDV3-F1
#
_entry.id   AF-A0A6G7CDV3-F1
#
_cell.length_a   1.000
_cell.length_b   1.000
_cell.length_c   1.000
_cell.angle_alpha   90.00
_cell.angle_beta   90.00
_cell.angle_gamma   90.00
#
_symmetry.space_group_name_H-M   'P 1'
#
loop_
_entity.id
_entity.type
_entity.pdbx_description
1 polymer ?
#
loop_
_entity_poly.entity_id
_entity_poly.type
_entity_poly.pdbx_seq_one_letter_code
_entity_poly.pdbx_strand_id
1 'polypeptide(L)' 'MKKLMLICVLITTFSFAQKIKAGVENYTEYLSFLKGKNIAVVANQTGIFDNKTHLVDFLVEKKIKINKVFDQICTLM' A
#
# COMPACT_ATOMS: atom_id res chain seq x y z
N MET A 1 23.17 -36.60 -7.37
CA MET A 1 23.81 -35.30 -7.71
C MET A 1 22.94 -34.40 -8.57
N LYS A 2 22.31 -34.89 -9.65
CA LYS A 2 21.41 -34.09 -10.52
C LYS A 2 20.15 -33.53 -9.81
N LYS A 3 19.58 -34.28 -8.86
CA LYS A 3 18.40 -33.88 -8.07
C LYS A 3 18.68 -32.68 -7.14
N LEU A 4 19.91 -32.58 -6.62
CA LEU A 4 20.35 -31.45 -5.79
C LEU A 4 20.50 -30.18 -6.62
N MET A 5 21.05 -30.30 -7.84
CA MET A 5 21.18 -29.18 -8.77
C MET A 5 19.80 -28.65 -9.23
N LEU A 6 18.83 -29.54 -9.44
CA LEU A 6 17.46 -29.15 -9.83
C LEU A 6 16.73 -28.38 -8.72
N ILE A 7 16.97 -28.75 -7.45
CA ILE A 7 16.43 -28.06 -6.28
C ILE A 7 17.01 -26.64 -6.18
N CYS A 8 18.32 -26.46 -6.42
CA CYS A 8 18.94 -25.13 -6.41
C CYS A 8 18.33 -24.19 -7.47
N VAL A 9 18.09 -24.68 -8.68
CA VAL A 9 17.49 -23.87 -9.77
C VAL A 9 16.06 -23.44 -9.41
N LEU A 10 15.26 -24.34 -8.83
CA LEU A 10 13.90 -24.00 -8.38
C LEU A 10 13.90 -22.97 -7.25
N ILE A 11 14.80 -23.07 -6.27
CA ILE A 11 14.87 -22.11 -5.17
C ILE A 11 15.23 -20.71 -5.69
N THR A 12 16.16 -20.62 -6.65
CA THR A 12 16.59 -19.32 -7.19
C THR A 12 15.51 -18.57 -7.96
N THR A 13 14.61 -19.26 -8.67
CA THR A 13 13.53 -18.60 -9.43
C THR A 13 12.42 -18.04 -8.54
N PHE A 14 12.18 -18.66 -7.37
CA PHE A 14 11.19 -18.17 -6.40
C PHE A 14 11.60 -16.85 -5.75
N SER A 15 12.89 -16.62 -5.48
CA SER A 15 13.37 -15.42 -4.80
C SER A 15 13.23 -14.14 -5.63
N PHE A 16 13.29 -14.22 -6.96
CA PHE A 16 13.18 -13.05 -7.85
C PHE A 16 11.74 -12.68 -8.24
N ALA A 17 10.75 -13.53 -7.95
CA ALA A 17 9.36 -13.31 -8.36
C ALA A 17 8.54 -12.44 -7.38
N GLN A 18 9.15 -11.89 -6.33
CA GLN A 18 8.39 -11.17 -5.31
C GLN A 18 8.06 -9.74 -5.76
N LYS A 19 6.77 -9.46 -5.96
CA LYS A 19 6.26 -8.09 -6.18
C LYS A 19 6.53 -7.24 -4.94
N ILE A 20 7.15 -6.07 -5.11
CA ILE A 20 7.28 -5.09 -4.03
C ILE A 20 5.87 -4.61 -3.65
N LYS A 21 5.54 -4.72 -2.36
CA LYS A 21 4.30 -4.16 -1.83
C LYS A 21 4.50 -2.70 -1.43
N ALA A 22 3.70 -1.81 -1.98
CA ALA A 22 3.69 -0.42 -1.55
C ALA A 22 3.12 -0.30 -0.13
N GLY A 23 3.44 0.79 0.59
CA GLY A 23 2.92 1.02 1.94
C GLY A 23 1.39 0.93 2.01
N VAL A 24 0.70 1.51 1.03
CA VAL A 24 -0.77 1.47 0.92
C VAL A 24 -1.34 0.06 0.69
N GLU A 25 -0.59 -0.84 0.06
CA GLU A 25 -0.99 -2.24 -0.12
C GLU A 25 -0.84 -3.05 1.18
N ASN A 26 -0.13 -2.52 2.19
CA ASN A 26 0.07 -3.16 3.50
C ASN A 26 -0.86 -2.62 4.60
N TYR A 27 -2.10 -2.29 4.22
CA TYR A 27 -3.07 -1.65 5.11
C TYR A 27 -3.47 -2.46 6.33
N THR A 28 -3.33 -3.78 6.31
CA THR A 28 -3.61 -4.64 7.48
C THR A 28 -2.73 -4.29 8.68
N GLU A 29 -1.51 -3.80 8.43
CA GLU A 29 -0.57 -3.43 9.49
C GLU A 29 -0.92 -2.10 10.16
N TYR A 30 -1.58 -1.16 9.47
CA TYR A 30 -1.79 0.19 10.03
C TYR A 30 -3.25 0.59 10.25
N LEU A 31 -4.22 -0.04 9.59
CA LEU A 31 -5.62 0.42 9.60
C LEU A 31 -6.23 0.44 11.01
N SER A 32 -5.84 -0.51 11.86
CA SER A 32 -6.26 -0.56 13.27
C SER A 32 -5.80 0.66 14.06
N PHE A 33 -4.57 1.13 13.80
CA PHE A 33 -4.01 2.30 14.48
C PHE A 33 -4.68 3.61 14.06
N LEU A 34 -5.34 3.67 12.90
CA LEU A 34 -6.01 4.90 12.44
C LEU A 34 -7.41 5.10 13.04
N LYS A 35 -8.04 4.04 13.58
CA LYS A 35 -9.42 4.10 14.08
C LYS A 35 -9.53 5.03 15.29
N GLY A 36 -10.54 5.91 15.25
CA GLY A 36 -10.81 6.85 16.33
C GLY A 36 -9.79 7.99 16.47
N LYS A 37 -8.81 8.11 15.56
CA LYS A 37 -7.84 9.21 15.55
C LYS A 37 -8.30 10.34 14.62
N ASN A 38 -7.81 11.55 14.89
CA ASN A 38 -7.89 12.65 13.94
C ASN A 38 -6.79 12.46 12.90
N ILE A 39 -7.18 12.15 11.66
CA ILE A 39 -6.24 11.84 10.59
C ILE A 39 -6.22 12.98 9.58
N ALA A 40 -5.02 13.42 9.21
CA ALA A 40 -4.80 14.20 8.00
C ALA A 40 -3.94 13.38 7.03
N VAL A 41 -4.25 13.46 5.75
CA VAL A 41 -3.54 12.71 4.69
C VAL A 41 -2.80 13.68 3.80
N VAL A 42 -1.51 13.41 3.56
CA VAL A 42 -0.74 14.09 2.51
C VAL A 42 -0.68 13.13 1.32
N ALA A 43 -1.33 13.49 0.22
CA ALA A 43 -1.39 12.66 -0.98
C ALA A 43 -1.49 13.53 -2.22
N ASN A 44 -0.97 13.03 -3.34
CA ASN A 44 -1.06 13.66 -4.65
C ASN A 44 -1.73 12.69 -5.64
N GLN A 45 -1.88 13.12 -6.90
CA GLN A 45 -2.53 12.27 -7.92
C GLN A 45 -1.87 10.90 -8.16
N THR A 46 -0.62 10.69 -7.72
CA THR A 46 0.08 9.39 -7.87
C THR A 46 -0.18 8.44 -6.70
N GLY A 47 -0.90 8.88 -5.66
CA GLY A 47 -1.33 8.07 -4.51
C GLY A 47 -2.41 7.04 -4.84
N ILE A 48 -2.34 6.44 -6.02
CA ILE A 48 -3.29 5.47 -6.56
C ILE A 48 -2.66 4.07 -6.47
N PHE A 49 -3.43 3.09 -6.02
CA PHE A 49 -3.01 1.68 -5.96
C PHE A 49 -4.12 0.78 -6.53
N ASP A 50 -4.03 -0.53 -6.32
CA ASP A 50 -4.89 -1.59 -6.86
C ASP A 50 -6.28 -1.13 -7.35
N ASN A 51 -6.65 -1.52 -8.57
CA ASN A 51 -7.89 -1.13 -9.25
C ASN A 51 -8.08 0.38 -9.49
N LYS A 52 -6.98 1.16 -9.49
CA LYS A 52 -6.99 2.61 -9.70
C LYS A 52 -7.68 3.38 -8.57
N THR A 53 -7.73 2.81 -7.37
CA THR A 53 -8.30 3.47 -6.19
C THR A 53 -7.28 4.41 -5.58
N HIS A 54 -7.69 5.64 -5.31
CA HIS A 54 -6.87 6.62 -4.61
C HIS A 54 -6.82 6.31 -3.11
N LEU A 55 -5.70 6.58 -2.44
CA LEU A 55 -5.50 6.32 -1.00
C LEU A 55 -6.62 6.91 -0.14
N VAL A 56 -7.02 8.15 -0.43
CA VAL A 56 -8.07 8.86 0.34
C VAL A 56 -9.40 8.11 0.24
N ASP A 57 -9.79 7.70 -0.96
CA ASP A 57 -11.05 7.00 -1.20
C ASP A 57 -11.05 5.63 -0.51
N PHE A 58 -9.93 4.91 -0.58
CA PHE A 58 -9.75 3.65 0.12
C PHE A 58 -9.94 3.80 1.64
N LEU A 59 -9.32 4.81 2.25
CA LEU A 59 -9.42 5.05 3.69
C LEU A 59 -10.86 5.40 4.11
N VAL A 60 -11.58 6.16 3.27
CA VAL A 60 -13.01 6.46 3.46
C VAL A 60 -13.85 5.19 3.38
N GLU A 61 -13.62 4.31 2.38
CA GLU A 61 -14.28 3.01 2.25
C GLU A 61 -14.08 2.14 3.51
N LYS A 62 -12.88 2.18 4.10
CA LYS A 62 -12.55 1.49 5.35
C LYS A 62 -13.09 2.18 6.61
N LYS A 63 -13.95 3.18 6.47
CA LYS A 63 -14.58 3.96 7.56
C LYS A 63 -13.56 4.66 8.45
N ILE A 64 -12.43 5.07 7.89
CA ILE A 64 -11.48 5.94 8.56
C ILE A 64 -11.94 7.38 8.35
N LYS A 65 -12.15 8.12 9.45
CA LYS A 65 -12.50 9.54 9.39
C LYS A 65 -11.24 10.34 9.05
N ILE A 66 -11.25 10.97 7.88
CA ILE A 66 -10.20 11.88 7.44
C ILE A 66 -10.68 13.31 7.71
N ASN A 67 -9.90 14.07 8.47
CA ASN A 67 -10.21 15.46 8.82
C ASN A 67 -9.70 16.45 7.78
N LYS A 68 -8.57 16.15 7.14
CA LYS A 68 -7.96 17.02 6.13
C LYS A 68 -7.15 16.24 5.11
N VAL A 69 -7.13 16.72 3.88
CA VAL A 69 -6.24 16.23 2.82
C VAL A 69 -5.36 17.39 2.36
N PHE A 70 -4.07 17.13 2.22
CA PHE A 70 -3.09 18.05 1.68
C PHE A 70 -2.53 17.47 0.39
N ASP A 71 -2.59 18.25 -0.69
CA ASP A 71 -2.00 17.92 -1.98
C ASP A 71 -0.83 18.86 -2.28
N GLN A 72 0.17 18.32 -2.98
CA GLN A 72 1.40 19.01 -3.37
C GLN A 72 1.12 20.20 -4.31
N ILE A 73 0.02 20.18 -5.07
CA ILE A 73 -0.34 21.24 -6.04
C ILE A 73 -1.45 22.17 -5.52
N CYS A 74 -2.32 21.70 -4.64
CA CYS A 74 -3.43 22.49 -4.07
C CYS A 74 -3.33 22.54 -2.55
N THR A 75 -2.90 23.68 -2.03
CA THR A 75 -2.95 23.96 -0.59
C THR A 75 -4.41 24.20 -0.19
N LEU A 76 -4.95 23.30 0.65
CA LEU A 76 -6.25 23.34 1.35
C LEU A 76 -7.52 23.24 0.47
N MET A 77 -7.99 22.02 0.21
CA MET A 77 -9.44 21.71 0.13
C MET A 77 -9.92 21.17 1.46
#